data_AF-A0A0S4LFJ5-F1
#
_entry.id   AF-A0A0S4LFJ5-F1
#
_cell.length_a   1.000
_cell.length_b   1.000
_cell.length_c   1.000
_cell.angle_alpha   90.00
_cell.angle_beta   90.00
_cell.angle_gamma   90.00
#
_symmetry.space_group_name_H-M   'P 1'
#
loop_
_entity.id
_entity.type
_entity.pdbx_description
1 polymer ?
#
loop_
_entity_poly.entity_id
_entity_poly.type
_entity_poly.pdbx_seq_one_letter_code
_entity_poly.pdbx_strand_id
1 'polypeptide(L)'
;MLSDYDFTRHTIQDPIHGGITFGRIERTLIDHRLFQRLHGLRQNSLLYLIFPSANHTRFDHSVGVMHLAGKFLDAVLSNQRKICKAGSGRQTFQGPYRLDDHGITETFRVLGDDQYFRLLLRMAALFHDI
;
A
#
# COMPACT_ATOMS: atom_id res chain seq x y z
N MET A 1 -16.56 7.21 -12.28
CA MET A 1 -16.88 6.58 -10.97
C MET A 1 -15.54 6.16 -10.38
N LEU A 2 -15.11 6.73 -9.25
CA LEU A 2 -13.74 6.66 -8.66
C LEU A 2 -12.57 7.30 -9.43
N SER A 3 -12.73 7.88 -10.63
CA SER A 3 -11.64 8.61 -11.33
C SER A 3 -11.10 9.83 -10.57
N ASP A 4 -11.92 10.42 -9.71
CA ASP A 4 -11.59 11.62 -8.92
C ASP A 4 -11.42 11.26 -7.43
N TYR A 5 -11.00 10.03 -7.13
CA TYR A 5 -10.85 9.61 -5.74
C TYR A 5 -9.61 10.22 -5.10
N ASP A 6 -9.84 11.12 -4.15
CA ASP A 6 -8.76 11.81 -3.43
C ASP A 6 -8.26 10.97 -2.24
N PHE A 7 -7.06 10.39 -2.39
CA PHE A 7 -6.33 9.66 -1.35
C PHE A 7 -5.67 10.56 -0.29
N THR A 8 -5.80 11.88 -0.39
CA THR A 8 -5.13 12.85 0.49
C THR A 8 -6.07 13.63 1.41
N ARG A 9 -7.35 13.27 1.42
CA ARG A 9 -8.40 14.00 2.13
C ARG A 9 -8.27 13.97 3.65
N HIS A 10 -7.69 12.91 4.21
CA HIS A 10 -7.50 12.74 5.65
C HIS A 10 -6.06 12.34 5.95
N THR A 11 -5.62 12.64 7.17
CA THR A 11 -4.27 12.33 7.65
C THR A 11 -4.30 11.77 9.07
N ILE A 12 -3.54 10.72 9.31
CA ILE A 12 -3.17 10.22 10.65
C ILE A 12 -1.67 10.43 10.83
N GLN A 13 -1.26 10.87 12.02
CA GLN A 13 0.17 11.01 12.35
C GLN A 13 0.71 9.67 12.83
N ASP A 14 1.76 9.19 12.18
CA ASP A 14 2.47 7.97 12.53
C ASP A 14 3.95 8.30 12.81
N PRO A 15 4.55 7.79 13.90
CA PRO A 15 5.93 8.12 14.26
C PRO A 15 6.98 7.52 13.31
N ILE A 16 6.63 6.52 12.50
CA ILE A 16 7.57 5.83 11.59
C ILE A 16 7.48 6.44 10.18
N HIS A 17 6.27 6.72 9.72
CA HIS A 17 5.97 7.14 8.34
C HIS A 17 5.60 8.62 8.22
N GLY A 18 5.44 9.34 9.34
CA GLY A 18 4.96 10.72 9.38
C GLY A 18 3.46 10.80 9.14
N GLY A 19 3.01 11.82 8.42
CA GLY A 19 1.60 11.98 8.06
C GLY A 19 1.17 10.93 7.02
N ILE A 20 0.40 9.93 7.45
CA ILE A 20 -0.23 8.94 6.56
C ILE A 20 -1.54 9.50 6.04
N THR A 21 -1.60 9.72 4.73
CA THR A 21 -2.80 10.17 4.04
C THR A 21 -3.67 9.04 3.52
N PHE A 22 -4.99 9.25 3.52
CA PHE A 22 -5.98 8.31 3.00
C PHE A 22 -7.30 9.00 2.60
N GLY A 23 -8.09 8.33 1.78
CA GLY A 23 -9.33 8.87 1.24
C GLY A 23 -10.55 8.62 2.13
N ARG A 24 -11.73 8.98 1.60
CA ARG A 24 -13.01 8.91 2.34
C ARG A 24 -13.48 7.47 2.61
N ILE A 25 -13.26 6.54 1.68
CA ILE A 25 -13.65 5.13 1.85
C ILE A 25 -12.77 4.48 2.92
N GLU A 26 -11.44 4.63 2.84
CA GLU A 26 -10.56 4.10 3.88
C GLU A 26 -10.89 4.70 5.25
N ARG A 27 -11.23 5.99 5.31
CA ARG A 27 -11.69 6.64 6.55
C ARG A 27 -12.89 5.94 7.18
N THR A 28 -13.92 5.62 6.40
CA THR A 28 -15.11 4.91 6.89
C THR A 28 -14.76 3.54 7.47
N LEU A 29 -13.78 2.86 6.87
CA LEU A 29 -13.32 1.54 7.34
C LEU A 29 -12.48 1.65 8.61
N ILE A 30 -11.59 2.64 8.68
CA ILE A 30 -10.76 2.91 9.85
C ILE A 30 -11.63 3.28 11.06
N ASP A 31 -12.70 4.05 10.86
CA ASP A 31 -13.64 4.43 11.92
C ASP A 31 -14.58 3.29 12.33
N HIS A 32 -14.62 2.18 11.59
CA HIS A 32 -15.50 1.07 11.88
C HIS A 32 -15.12 0.39 13.20
N ARG A 33 -16.11 -0.02 14.00
CA ARG A 33 -15.90 -0.62 15.33
C ARG A 33 -14.95 -1.82 15.33
N LEU A 34 -15.02 -2.66 14.29
CA LEU A 34 -14.13 -3.82 14.14
C LEU A 34 -12.67 -3.41 14.00
N PHE A 35 -12.40 -2.33 13.25
CA PHE A 35 -11.03 -1.83 13.09
C PHE A 35 -10.57 -1.02 14.32
N GLN A 36 -11.46 -0.22 14.91
CA GLN A 36 -11.18 0.54 16.14
C GLN A 36 -10.82 -0.37 17.34
N ARG A 37 -11.31 -1.61 17.38
CA ARG A 37 -10.89 -2.61 18.37
C ARG A 37 -9.38 -2.86 18.35
N LEU A 38 -8.72 -2.72 17.20
CA LEU A 38 -7.28 -2.97 17.06
C LEU A 38 -6.41 -2.03 17.90
N HIS A 39 -6.93 -0.87 18.33
CA HIS A 39 -6.24 -0.01 19.31
C HIS A 39 -6.01 -0.71 20.65
N GLY A 40 -6.84 -1.69 21.01
CA GLY A 40 -6.67 -2.49 22.23
C GLY A 40 -5.75 -3.70 22.07
N LEU A 41 -5.30 -4.01 20.85
CA LEU A 41 -4.50 -5.20 20.55
C LEU A 41 -3.05 -4.80 20.31
N ARG A 42 -2.18 -5.13 21.26
CA ARG A 42 -0.73 -4.90 21.12
C ARG A 42 -0.18 -5.80 20.02
N GLN A 43 0.69 -5.25 19.17
CA GLN A 43 1.33 -6.01 18.08
C GLN A 43 2.15 -7.19 18.63
N ASN A 44 2.99 -6.92 19.63
CA ASN A 44 3.94 -7.89 20.18
C ASN A 44 3.49 -8.49 21.52
N SER A 45 2.17 -8.62 21.73
CA SER A 45 1.57 -9.26 22.92
C SER A 45 2.19 -8.77 24.25
N LEU A 46 2.98 -9.61 24.94
CA LEU A 46 3.56 -9.33 26.26
C LEU A 46 4.95 -8.66 26.21
N LEU A 47 5.50 -8.38 25.02
CA LEU A 47 6.85 -7.82 24.88
C LEU A 47 7.04 -6.51 25.65
N TYR A 48 5.96 -5.73 25.82
CA TYR A 48 5.98 -4.49 26.58
C TYR A 48 6.35 -4.66 28.07
N LEU A 49 6.21 -5.87 28.62
CA LEU A 49 6.62 -6.18 30.00
C LEU A 49 8.15 -6.17 30.16
N ILE A 50 8.88 -6.41 29.08
CA ILE A 50 10.35 -6.40 29.05
C ILE A 50 10.86 -5.10 28.40
N PHE A 51 10.19 -4.64 27.34
CA PHE A 51 10.51 -3.43 26.60
C PHE A 51 9.35 -2.45 26.68
N PRO A 52 9.30 -1.55 27.68
CA PRO A 52 8.15 -0.65 27.89
C PRO A 52 7.80 0.25 26.71
N SER A 53 8.71 0.46 25.75
CA SER A 53 8.46 1.22 24.52
C SER A 53 7.72 0.40 23.44
N ALA A 54 7.65 -0.92 23.54
CA ALA A 54 6.97 -1.81 22.60
C ALA A 54 5.44 -1.82 22.80
N ASN A 55 4.82 -0.64 22.81
CA ASN A 55 3.39 -0.42 23.04
C ASN A 55 2.58 -0.23 21.75
N HIS A 56 3.20 -0.36 20.57
CA HIS A 56 2.52 -0.22 19.29
C HIS A 56 1.40 -1.27 19.15
N THR A 57 0.32 -0.85 18.51
CA THR A 57 -0.90 -1.64 18.38
C THR A 57 -1.05 -2.19 16.97
N ARG A 58 -1.93 -3.18 16.79
CA ARG A 58 -2.30 -3.66 15.45
C ARG A 58 -2.97 -2.59 14.61
N PHE A 59 -3.59 -1.58 15.25
CA PHE A 59 -4.16 -0.44 14.54
C PHE A 59 -3.08 0.33 13.79
N ASP A 60 -2.04 0.76 14.51
CA ASP A 60 -0.94 1.56 13.93
C ASP A 60 -0.22 0.75 12.85
N HIS A 61 -0.02 -0.55 13.12
CA HIS A 61 0.54 -1.49 12.16
C HIS A 61 -0.27 -1.56 10.86
N SER A 62 -1.56 -1.87 10.94
CA SER A 62 -2.45 -1.99 9.78
C SER A 62 -2.53 -0.71 8.94
N VAL A 63 -2.61 0.46 9.59
CA VAL A 63 -2.58 1.76 8.90
C VAL A 63 -1.23 1.98 8.20
N GLY A 64 -0.13 1.61 8.84
CA GLY A 64 1.21 1.63 8.26
C GLY A 64 1.35 0.71 7.05
N VAL A 65 0.84 -0.52 7.12
CA VAL A 65 0.87 -1.49 6.00
C VAL A 65 0.04 -0.98 4.82
N MET A 66 -1.15 -0.40 5.06
CA MET A 66 -1.94 0.28 4.02
C MET A 66 -1.14 1.39 3.33
N HIS A 67 -0.43 2.22 4.10
CA HIS A 67 0.42 3.27 3.55
C HIS A 67 1.53 2.70 2.66
N LEU A 68 2.23 1.68 3.16
CA LEU A 68 3.33 1.03 2.46
C LEU A 68 2.86 0.28 1.20
N ALA A 69 1.67 -0.33 1.20
CA ALA A 69 1.11 -0.99 0.02
C ALA A 69 0.93 -0.01 -1.15
N GLY A 70 0.45 1.21 -0.86
CA GLY A 70 0.35 2.28 -1.87
C GLY A 70 1.72 2.70 -2.40
N LYS A 71 2.70 2.92 -1.51
CA LYS A 71 4.08 3.27 -1.90
C LYS A 71 4.77 2.16 -2.69
N PHE A 72 4.50 0.91 -2.34
CA PHE A 72 5.02 -0.26 -3.03
C PHE A 72 4.50 -0.30 -4.48
N LEU A 73 3.20 -0.10 -4.68
CA LEU A 73 2.62 0.01 -6.02
C LEU A 73 3.28 1.13 -6.83
N ASP A 74 3.45 2.32 -6.24
CA ASP A 74 4.12 3.45 -6.89
C ASP A 74 5.57 3.10 -7.32
N ALA A 75 6.30 2.40 -6.45
CA ALA A 75 7.67 1.97 -6.72
C ALA A 75 7.73 0.93 -7.86
N VAL A 76 6.85 -0.07 -7.84
CA VAL A 76 6.76 -1.10 -8.89
C VAL A 76 6.45 -0.47 -10.24
N LEU A 77 5.43 0.40 -10.30
CA LEU A 77 5.05 1.09 -11.54
C LEU A 77 6.17 1.99 -12.07
N SER A 78 6.84 2.73 -11.19
CA SER A 78 7.99 3.58 -11.55
C SER A 78 9.15 2.76 -12.10
N ASN A 79 9.49 1.64 -11.46
CA ASN A 79 10.57 0.77 -11.89
C ASN A 79 10.24 0.09 -13.22
N GLN A 80 9.01 -0.39 -13.40
CA GLN A 80 8.57 -0.96 -14.66
C GLN A 80 8.69 0.04 -15.81
N ARG A 81 8.21 1.29 -15.63
CA ARG A 81 8.35 2.35 -16.65
C ARG A 81 9.80 2.61 -17.02
N LYS A 82 10.73 2.57 -16.06
CA LYS A 82 12.18 2.71 -16.34
C LYS A 82 12.73 1.54 -17.14
N ILE A 83 12.33 0.30 -16.81
CA ILE A 83 12.75 -0.91 -17.51
C ILE A 83 12.25 -0.88 -18.96
N CYS A 84 10.96 -0.59 -19.20
CA CYS A 84 10.40 -0.50 -20.55
C CYS A 84 11.13 0.56 -21.40
N LYS A 85 11.42 1.74 -20.83
CA LYS A 85 12.20 2.79 -21.51
C LYS A 85 13.63 2.35 -21.84
N ALA A 86 14.29 1.61 -20.94
CA ALA A 86 15.66 1.13 -21.14
C ALA A 86 15.75 -0.09 -22.08
N GLY A 87 14.69 -0.90 -22.18
CA GLY A 87 14.60 -2.11 -22.99
C GLY A 87 14.35 -1.86 -24.47
N SER A 88 13.84 -0.69 -24.85
CA SER A 88 13.52 -0.31 -26.24
C SER A 88 14.72 -0.24 -27.21
N GLY A 89 15.94 -0.59 -26.77
CA GLY A 89 17.16 -0.58 -27.59
C GLY A 89 18.28 -1.55 -27.16
N ARG A 90 18.04 -2.51 -26.26
CA ARG A 90 19.06 -3.48 -25.82
C ARG A 90 18.59 -4.92 -26.07
N GLN A 91 19.38 -5.69 -26.81
CA GLN A 91 19.28 -7.16 -26.77
C GLN A 91 19.80 -7.62 -25.41
N THR A 92 18.92 -7.72 -24.41
CA THR A 92 19.27 -8.29 -23.10
C THR A 92 19.20 -9.81 -23.14
N PHE A 93 20.16 -10.47 -22.49
CA PHE A 93 20.40 -11.92 -22.49
C PHE A 93 19.34 -12.77 -21.76
N GLN A 94 18.26 -12.17 -21.25
CA GLN A 94 17.22 -12.87 -20.50
C GLN A 94 16.10 -13.38 -21.43
N GLY A 95 16.44 -14.30 -22.33
CA GLY A 95 15.49 -14.94 -23.26
C GLY A 95 14.24 -15.57 -22.63
N PRO A 96 14.30 -16.27 -21.47
CA PRO A 96 13.12 -16.92 -20.88
C PRO A 96 12.30 -16.02 -19.93
N TYR A 97 12.82 -14.86 -19.53
CA TYR A 97 12.06 -13.82 -18.80
C TYR A 97 11.59 -12.71 -19.75
N ARG A 98 11.77 -12.90 -21.05
CA ARG A 98 11.28 -12.02 -22.11
C ARG A 98 9.80 -12.28 -22.29
N LEU A 99 9.04 -11.91 -21.27
CA LEU A 99 7.59 -11.75 -21.36
C LEU A 99 7.38 -10.70 -22.45
N ASP A 100 6.70 -11.10 -23.51
CA ASP A 100 6.29 -10.26 -24.62
C ASP A 100 5.75 -8.91 -24.11
N ASP A 101 6.58 -7.89 -24.30
CA ASP A 101 6.56 -6.61 -23.57
C ASP A 101 5.20 -5.89 -23.60
N HIS A 102 4.32 -6.18 -24.57
CA HIS A 102 3.02 -5.51 -24.68
C HIS A 102 2.03 -5.90 -23.58
N GLY A 103 1.91 -7.18 -23.23
CA GLY A 103 0.91 -7.63 -22.27
C GLY A 103 1.20 -7.11 -20.86
N ILE A 104 2.46 -7.16 -20.45
CA ILE A 104 2.90 -6.68 -19.14
C ILE A 104 2.92 -5.16 -19.08
N THR A 105 3.42 -4.49 -20.12
CA THR A 105 3.40 -3.02 -20.17
C THR A 105 1.96 -2.50 -20.12
N GLU A 106 1.03 -3.10 -20.87
CA GLU A 106 -0.37 -2.70 -20.83
C GLU A 106 -1.02 -3.02 -19.48
N THR A 107 -0.70 -4.17 -18.87
CA THR A 107 -1.18 -4.51 -17.53
C THR A 107 -0.73 -3.47 -16.50
N PHE A 108 0.54 -3.10 -16.48
CA PHE A 108 1.03 -2.06 -15.56
C PHE A 108 0.53 -0.66 -15.91
N ARG A 109 0.23 -0.38 -17.18
CA ARG A 109 -0.42 0.87 -17.59
C ARG A 109 -1.83 0.94 -17.00
N VAL A 110 -2.63 -0.10 -17.23
CA VAL A 110 -4.00 -0.21 -16.71
C VAL A 110 -4.00 -0.16 -15.18
N LEU A 111 -3.17 -0.97 -14.51
CA LEU A 111 -3.08 -0.99 -13.04
C LEU A 111 -2.56 0.33 -12.46
N GLY A 112 -1.70 1.04 -13.19
CA GLY A 112 -1.15 2.33 -12.75
C GLY A 112 -2.12 3.49 -12.88
N ASP A 113 -3.03 3.42 -13.84
CA ASP A 113 -4.05 4.45 -14.06
C ASP A 113 -5.36 4.12 -13.32
N ASP A 114 -5.51 2.90 -12.82
CA ASP A 114 -6.70 2.46 -12.09
C ASP A 114 -6.64 2.78 -10.59
N GLN A 115 -7.37 3.84 -10.20
CA GLN A 115 -7.55 4.23 -8.79
C GLN A 115 -8.33 3.18 -7.99
N TYR A 116 -9.19 2.37 -8.61
CA TYR A 116 -9.89 1.29 -7.94
C TYR A 116 -8.91 0.21 -7.49
N PHE A 117 -7.98 -0.20 -8.35
CA PHE A 117 -6.95 -1.17 -7.97
C PHE A 117 -6.09 -0.67 -6.81
N ARG A 118 -5.66 0.60 -6.86
CA ARG A 118 -4.92 1.23 -5.75
C ARG A 118 -5.71 1.20 -4.45
N LEU A 119 -7.00 1.56 -4.49
CA LEU A 119 -7.88 1.53 -3.33
C LEU A 119 -8.05 0.10 -2.81
N LEU A 120 -8.30 -0.86 -3.69
CA LEU A 120 -8.47 -2.27 -3.34
C LEU A 120 -7.22 -2.83 -2.65
N LEU A 121 -6.04 -2.59 -3.22
CA LEU A 121 -4.77 -3.03 -2.64
C LEU A 121 -4.57 -2.43 -1.24
N ARG A 122 -4.83 -1.14 -1.09
CA ARG A 122 -4.74 -0.45 0.21
C ARG A 122 -5.76 -0.99 1.22
N MET A 123 -6.99 -1.26 0.81
CA MET A 123 -8.02 -1.86 1.66
C MET A 123 -7.67 -3.30 2.08
N ALA A 124 -7.15 -4.11 1.16
CA ALA A 124 -6.68 -5.46 1.47
C ALA A 124 -5.54 -5.43 2.51
N ALA A 125 -4.59 -4.50 2.32
CA ALA A 125 -3.52 -4.24 3.28
C ALA A 125 -4.05 -3.74 4.63
N LEU A 126 -5.08 -2.88 4.64
CA LEU A 126 -5.70 -2.37 5.86
C LEU A 126 -6.36 -3.49 6.67
N PHE A 127 -6.99 -4.47 6.02
CA PHE A 127 -7.77 -5.50 6.69
C PHE A 127 -7.02 -6.77 7.06
N HIS A 128 -5.72 -6.86 6.79
CA HIS A 128 -4.97 -8.09 7.01
C HIS A 128 -4.92 -8.54 8.49
N ASP A 129 -5.16 -7.64 9.45
CA ASP A 129 -5.22 -7.92 10.89
C ASP A 129 -6.64 -8.10 11.46
N ILE A 130 -7.71 -7.84 10.69
CA ILE A 130 -9.10 -7.95 11.15
C ILE A 130 -9.49 -9.41 11.41
#